data_AF-A0A2I7M856-F1
#
_entry.id   AF-A0A2I7M856-F1
#
_cell.length_a   1.000
_cell.length_b   1.000
_cell.length_c   1.000
_cell.angle_alpha   90.00
_cell.angle_beta   90.00
_cell.angle_gamma   90.00
#
_symmetry.space_group_name_H-M   'P 1'
#
loop_
_entity.id
_entity.type
_entity.pdbx_description
1 polymer ?
#
loop_
_entity_poly.entity_id
_entity_poly.type
_entity_poly.pdbx_seq_one_letter_code
_entity_poly.pdbx_strand_id
1 'polypeptide(L)'
;HNGEWCEAQTKNGQGWVPSNYITPVNSLEKHSWYHGPVSRNAAEYLLSSGINGSFLVRESESSPGQRSISLRYEGRVYHYRINTASDGKLYVSSESRFNTLAELVHHHSTVADGLITTLHYPAPKRNKPTIYGVSPNYDKWEIERTDITMKHKLGGGQYGEVYEGVWKKYNLTVA
;
A
#
# COMPACT_ATOMS: atom_id res chain seq x y z
N HIS A 1 14.87 3.28 -20.40
CA HIS A 1 14.53 2.86 -19.03
C HIS A 1 13.06 3.16 -18.78
N ASN A 2 12.28 2.18 -18.33
CA ASN A 2 10.83 2.24 -18.16
C ASN A 2 10.38 2.88 -16.83
N GLY A 3 11.30 3.43 -16.04
CA GLY A 3 11.02 4.12 -14.78
C GLY A 3 10.71 3.21 -13.58
N GLU A 4 10.74 1.87 -13.76
CA GLU A 4 10.44 0.91 -12.69
C GLU A 4 11.54 0.81 -11.62
N TRP A 5 12.75 1.22 -11.96
CA TRP A 5 13.91 1.26 -11.08
C TRP A 5 14.57 2.64 -11.10
N CYS A 6 15.08 3.06 -9.95
CA CYS A 6 15.87 4.28 -9.82
C CYS A 6 17.14 4.01 -9.02
N GLU A 7 18.19 4.78 -9.29
CA GLU A 7 19.41 4.75 -8.48
C GLU A 7 19.22 5.62 -7.24
N ALA A 8 19.53 5.06 -6.07
CA ALA A 8 19.37 5.73 -4.78
C ALA A 8 20.66 5.66 -3.96
N GLN A 9 20.91 6.70 -3.16
CA GLN A 9 22.04 6.78 -2.25
C GLN A 9 21.53 6.78 -0.80
N THR A 10 22.13 5.92 0.02
CA THR A 10 21.87 5.82 1.45
C THR A 10 23.19 5.91 2.23
N LYS A 11 23.11 5.94 3.57
CA LYS A 11 24.31 5.83 4.42
C LYS A 11 25.13 4.56 4.18
N ASN A 12 24.49 3.50 3.65
CA ASN A 12 25.11 2.20 3.41
C ASN A 12 25.71 2.07 1.99
N GLY A 13 25.58 3.09 1.15
CA GLY A 13 26.08 3.08 -0.23
C GLY A 13 25.05 3.51 -1.27
N GLN A 14 25.39 3.30 -2.54
CA GLN A 14 24.60 3.64 -3.72
C GLN A 14 24.20 2.38 -4.49
N GLY A 15 22.99 2.34 -5.03
CA GLY A 15 22.53 1.23 -5.86
C GLY A 15 21.10 1.39 -6.40
N TRP A 16 20.67 0.41 -7.19
CA TRP A 16 19.34 0.39 -7.79
C TRP A 16 18.28 -0.13 -6.83
N VAL A 17 17.14 0.56 -6.77
CA VAL A 17 15.96 0.16 -6.01
C VAL A 17 14.70 0.27 -6.88
N PRO A 18 13.66 -0.54 -6.65
CA PRO A 18 12.39 -0.37 -7.34
C PRO A 18 11.79 1.00 -7.02
N SER A 19 11.43 1.77 -8.04
CA SER A 19 10.93 3.15 -7.87
C SER A 19 9.67 3.20 -7.02
N ASN A 20 8.80 2.18 -7.11
CA ASN A 20 7.56 2.07 -6.34
C ASN A 20 7.77 1.62 -4.88
N TYR A 21 8.99 1.31 -4.46
CA TYR A 21 9.33 1.01 -3.06
C TYR A 21 9.73 2.26 -2.29
N ILE A 22 9.98 3.36 -2.98
CA ILE A 22 10.32 4.65 -2.36
C ILE A 22 9.27 5.69 -2.72
N THR A 23 9.16 6.71 -1.88
CA THR A 23 8.26 7.84 -2.11
C THR A 23 8.94 9.12 -1.59
N PRO A 24 8.67 10.29 -2.19
CA PRO A 24 9.21 11.54 -1.68
C PRO A 24 8.88 11.75 -0.19
N VAL A 25 9.81 12.34 0.56
CA VAL A 25 9.63 12.60 2.01
C VAL A 25 8.43 13.50 2.29
N ASN A 26 8.01 14.32 1.34
CA ASN A 26 6.87 15.22 1.46
C ASN A 26 5.56 14.62 0.89
N SER A 27 5.58 13.34 0.50
CA SER A 27 4.43 12.66 -0.09
C SER A 27 3.49 12.06 0.97
N LEU A 28 2.23 11.87 0.62
CA LEU A 28 1.24 11.26 1.51
C LEU A 28 1.49 9.76 1.71
N GLU A 29 2.09 9.10 0.72
CA GLU A 29 2.37 7.66 0.69
C GLU A 29 3.31 7.20 1.81
N LYS A 30 4.07 8.14 2.41
CA LYS A 30 4.89 7.88 3.60
C LYS A 30 4.07 7.50 4.83
N HIS A 31 2.81 7.95 4.90
CA HIS A 31 1.94 7.66 6.03
C HIS A 31 1.40 6.25 5.90
N SER A 32 1.52 5.46 6.98
CA SER A 32 1.04 4.07 7.03
C SER A 32 -0.47 3.96 6.79
N TRP A 33 -1.23 4.99 7.19
CA TRP A 33 -2.68 5.08 7.01
C TRP A 33 -3.10 5.55 5.61
N TYR A 34 -2.20 6.09 4.78
CA TYR A 34 -2.55 6.51 3.42
C TYR A 34 -2.29 5.38 2.43
N HIS A 35 -3.35 4.83 1.85
CA HIS A 35 -3.29 3.68 0.95
C HIS A 35 -3.38 4.07 -0.53
N GLY A 36 -3.50 5.36 -0.86
CA GLY A 36 -3.58 5.83 -2.24
C GLY A 36 -4.85 5.34 -2.95
N PRO A 37 -4.80 4.98 -4.24
CA PRO A 37 -5.97 4.55 -5.01
C PRO A 37 -6.41 3.15 -4.56
N VAL A 38 -7.39 3.12 -3.66
CA VAL A 38 -7.99 1.89 -3.15
C VAL A 38 -9.50 2.00 -3.27
N SER A 39 -10.11 1.00 -3.90
CA SER A 39 -11.56 0.91 -4.04
C SER A 39 -12.25 0.79 -2.68
N ARG A 40 -13.55 1.12 -2.63
CA ARG A 40 -14.36 0.93 -1.42
C ARG A 40 -14.30 -0.53 -0.93
N ASN A 41 -14.52 -1.48 -1.84
CA ASN A 41 -14.55 -2.91 -1.53
C ASN A 41 -13.17 -3.43 -1.11
N ALA A 42 -12.09 -2.95 -1.74
CA ALA A 42 -10.74 -3.30 -1.34
C ALA A 42 -10.41 -2.78 0.06
N ALA A 43 -10.88 -1.58 0.43
CA ALA A 43 -10.74 -1.05 1.78
C ALA A 43 -11.51 -1.89 2.82
N GLU A 44 -12.73 -2.35 2.49
CA GLU A 44 -13.49 -3.26 3.35
C GLU A 44 -12.73 -4.59 3.57
N TYR A 45 -12.15 -5.15 2.51
CA TYR A 45 -11.31 -6.34 2.61
C TYR A 45 -10.06 -6.12 3.47
N LEU A 46 -9.34 -5.01 3.28
CA LEU A 46 -8.16 -4.66 4.06
C LEU A 46 -8.47 -4.49 5.55
N LEU A 47 -9.67 -3.96 5.86
CA LEU A 47 -10.14 -3.78 7.23
C LEU A 47 -10.87 -5.01 7.78
N SER A 48 -11.11 -6.07 7.01
CA SER A 48 -11.86 -7.26 7.44
C SER A 48 -11.23 -7.99 8.63
N SER A 49 -9.90 -7.91 8.77
CA SER A 49 -9.11 -8.48 9.88
C SER A 49 -8.71 -7.45 10.95
N GLY A 50 -9.22 -6.22 10.85
CA GLY A 50 -8.94 -5.15 11.81
C GLY A 50 -9.71 -5.27 13.13
N ILE A 51 -9.44 -4.34 14.03
CA ILE A 51 -10.13 -4.14 15.31
C ILE A 51 -10.91 -2.82 15.29
N ASN A 52 -11.68 -2.52 16.35
CA ASN A 52 -12.33 -1.22 16.48
C ASN A 52 -11.29 -0.10 16.42
N GLY A 53 -11.56 0.92 15.59
CA GLY A 53 -10.61 2.00 15.35
C GLY A 53 -9.56 1.69 14.28
N SER A 54 -9.58 0.50 13.65
CA SER A 54 -8.76 0.24 12.46
C SER A 54 -9.23 1.07 11.28
N PHE A 55 -8.32 1.75 10.59
CA PHE A 55 -8.69 2.69 9.54
C PHE A 55 -7.65 2.81 8.43
N LEU A 56 -8.08 3.38 7.29
CA LEU A 56 -7.21 3.86 6.23
C LEU A 56 -7.82 5.08 5.53
N VAL A 57 -6.96 5.89 4.90
CA VAL A 57 -7.34 6.94 3.97
C VAL A 57 -7.03 6.46 2.56
N ARG A 58 -8.01 6.58 1.68
CA ARG A 58 -7.93 6.17 0.27
C ARG A 58 -8.37 7.30 -0.65
N GLU A 59 -7.82 7.31 -1.85
CA GLU A 59 -8.29 8.10 -2.96
C GLU A 59 -9.34 7.31 -3.75
N SER A 60 -10.34 8.01 -4.26
CA SER A 60 -11.42 7.40 -5.05
C SER A 60 -10.93 7.10 -6.46
N GLU A 61 -10.94 5.83 -6.86
CA GLU A 61 -10.58 5.42 -8.23
C GLU A 61 -11.52 6.03 -9.28
N SER A 62 -12.81 6.19 -8.95
CA SER A 62 -13.81 6.75 -9.86
C SER A 62 -13.86 8.28 -9.87
N SER A 63 -13.13 8.96 -8.98
CA SER A 63 -13.15 10.42 -8.85
C SER A 63 -11.81 10.92 -8.35
N PRO A 64 -10.83 11.09 -9.27
CA PRO A 64 -9.49 11.57 -8.92
C PRO A 64 -9.54 12.86 -8.10
N GLY A 65 -8.72 12.95 -7.05
CA GLY A 65 -8.71 14.07 -6.11
C GLY A 65 -9.72 13.97 -4.95
N GLN A 66 -10.71 13.06 -5.01
CA GLN A 66 -11.63 12.81 -3.90
C GLN A 66 -11.03 11.76 -2.96
N ARG A 67 -10.99 12.07 -1.66
CA ARG A 67 -10.47 11.17 -0.62
C ARG A 67 -11.56 10.72 0.34
N SER A 68 -11.34 9.57 0.97
CA SER A 68 -12.25 9.04 1.98
C SER A 68 -11.50 8.33 3.10
N ILE A 69 -12.02 8.44 4.32
CA ILE A 69 -11.64 7.60 5.45
C ILE A 69 -12.50 6.35 5.41
N SER A 70 -11.89 5.18 5.52
CA SER A 70 -12.59 3.92 5.79
C SER A 70 -12.20 3.46 7.20
N LEU A 71 -13.18 3.22 8.07
CA LEU A 71 -13.01 3.01 9.50
C LEU A 71 -13.83 1.81 9.97
N ARG A 72 -13.20 0.89 10.69
CA ARG A 72 -13.85 -0.28 11.28
C ARG A 72 -14.35 0.00 12.69
N TYR A 73 -15.59 -0.39 12.94
CA TYR A 73 -16.19 -0.38 14.26
C TYR A 73 -17.28 -1.46 14.35
N GLU A 74 -17.28 -2.27 15.42
CA GLU A 74 -18.27 -3.33 15.69
C GLU A 74 -18.47 -4.27 14.49
N GLY A 75 -17.36 -4.70 13.88
CA GLY A 75 -17.34 -5.62 12.74
C GLY A 75 -17.83 -5.01 11.41
N ARG A 76 -18.18 -3.73 11.37
CA ARG A 76 -18.61 -3.01 10.15
C ARG A 76 -17.59 -1.98 9.72
N VAL A 77 -17.56 -1.66 8.43
CA VAL A 77 -16.71 -0.60 7.87
C VAL A 77 -17.58 0.59 7.46
N TYR A 78 -17.22 1.76 7.98
CA TYR A 78 -17.86 3.04 7.71
C TYR A 78 -16.96 3.86 6.78
N HIS A 79 -17.57 4.57 5.82
CA HIS A 79 -16.84 5.38 4.86
C HIS A 79 -17.26 6.85 4.97
N TYR A 80 -16.28 7.71 5.19
CA TYR A 80 -16.48 9.14 5.33
C TYR A 80 -15.76 9.86 4.20
N ARG A 81 -16.48 10.70 3.46
CA ARG A 81 -15.88 11.54 2.44
C ARG A 81 -15.12 12.68 3.13
N ILE A 82 -13.88 12.91 2.70
CA ILE A 82 -13.11 14.08 3.11
C ILE A 82 -13.48 15.19 2.13
N ASN A 83 -14.10 16.24 2.65
CA ASN A 83 -14.49 17.41 1.87
C ASN A 83 -13.39 18.46 1.88
N THR A 84 -13.37 19.29 0.84
CA THR A 84 -12.49 20.45 0.72
C THR A 84 -13.34 21.71 0.72
N ALA A 85 -13.08 22.63 1.65
CA ALA A 85 -13.74 23.92 1.73
C ALA A 85 -13.22 24.87 0.64
N SER A 86 -13.88 26.02 0.45
CA SER A 86 -13.48 27.03 -0.54
C SER A 86 -12.09 27.63 -0.27
N ASP A 87 -11.64 27.64 0.99
CA ASP A 87 -10.30 28.05 1.41
C ASP A 87 -9.25 26.92 1.34
N GLY A 88 -9.63 25.77 0.77
CA GLY A 88 -8.75 24.61 0.60
C GLY A 88 -8.63 23.71 1.82
N LYS A 89 -9.26 24.05 2.96
CA LYS A 89 -9.18 23.23 4.17
C LYS A 89 -9.96 21.93 4.04
N LEU A 90 -9.44 20.87 4.65
CA LEU A 90 -9.99 19.53 4.63
C LEU A 90 -10.84 19.28 5.87
N TYR A 91 -11.96 18.57 5.72
CA TYR A 91 -12.84 18.23 6.85
C TYR A 91 -13.73 17.02 6.61
N VAL A 92 -14.17 16.39 7.71
CA VAL A 92 -15.30 15.44 7.73
C VAL A 92 -16.51 16.09 8.39
N SER A 93 -16.33 16.65 9.60
CA SER A 93 -17.29 17.51 10.29
C SER A 93 -17.05 18.97 9.88
N SER A 94 -18.09 19.71 9.50
CA SER A 94 -17.94 21.10 9.01
C SER A 94 -17.41 22.08 10.06
N GLU A 95 -17.51 21.72 11.34
CA GLU A 95 -17.02 22.51 12.49
C GLU A 95 -15.50 22.38 12.68
N SER A 96 -14.89 21.30 12.18
CA SER A 96 -13.46 20.99 12.36
C SER A 96 -12.75 20.88 11.02
N ARG A 97 -12.02 21.94 10.64
CA ARG A 97 -11.34 22.07 9.34
C ARG A 97 -9.83 22.23 9.50
N PHE A 98 -9.06 21.54 8.67
CA PHE A 98 -7.60 21.42 8.80
C PHE A 98 -6.88 21.80 7.52
N ASN A 99 -5.64 22.29 7.61
CA ASN A 99 -4.87 22.68 6.44
C ASN A 99 -4.29 21.46 5.73
N THR A 100 -3.95 20.41 6.48
CA THR A 100 -3.36 19.19 5.93
C THR A 100 -4.16 17.94 6.29
N LEU A 101 -3.98 16.90 5.47
CA LEU A 101 -4.61 15.60 5.71
C LEU A 101 -4.05 14.94 6.99
N ALA A 102 -2.78 15.18 7.31
CA ALA A 102 -2.15 14.67 8.52
C ALA A 102 -2.76 15.29 9.79
N GLU A 103 -3.01 16.61 9.79
CA GLU A 103 -3.70 17.29 10.89
C GLU A 103 -5.12 16.75 11.10
N LEU A 104 -5.88 16.55 10.01
CA LEU A 104 -7.21 15.95 10.06
C LEU A 104 -7.19 14.56 10.70
N VAL A 105 -6.27 13.69 10.25
CA VAL A 105 -6.14 12.33 10.81
C VAL A 105 -5.70 12.39 12.28
N HIS A 106 -4.79 13.28 12.63
CA HIS A 106 -4.32 13.45 14.00
C HIS A 106 -5.45 13.88 14.94
N HIS A 107 -6.26 14.86 14.55
CA HIS A 107 -7.44 15.28 15.31
C HIS A 107 -8.38 14.10 15.56
N HIS A 108 -8.77 13.41 14.50
CA HIS A 108 -9.70 12.28 14.59
C HIS A 108 -9.10 11.03 15.27
N SER A 109 -7.78 10.98 15.48
CA SER A 109 -7.14 9.94 16.31
C SER A 109 -7.36 10.16 17.81
N THR A 110 -7.67 11.40 18.23
CA THR A 110 -7.86 11.77 19.63
C THR A 110 -9.33 11.88 20.02
N VAL A 111 -10.17 12.40 19.12
CA VAL A 111 -11.61 12.58 19.32
C VAL A 111 -12.38 12.12 18.08
N ALA A 112 -13.55 11.51 18.23
CA ALA A 112 -14.29 10.99 17.08
C ALA A 112 -14.85 12.12 16.20
N ASP A 113 -15.44 13.16 16.80
CA ASP A 113 -15.89 14.40 16.15
C ASP A 113 -16.66 14.17 14.83
N GLY A 114 -17.79 13.46 14.93
CA GLY A 114 -18.64 13.10 13.79
C GLY A 114 -18.31 11.76 13.12
N LEU A 115 -17.17 11.15 13.43
CA LEU A 115 -16.92 9.74 13.12
C LEU A 115 -17.61 8.81 14.12
N ILE A 116 -17.80 7.55 13.75
CA ILE A 116 -18.38 6.53 14.65
C ILE A 116 -17.46 6.20 15.83
N THR A 117 -16.15 6.31 15.65
CA THR A 117 -15.10 6.16 16.68
C THR A 117 -13.82 6.88 16.24
N THR A 118 -12.83 6.96 17.11
CA THR A 118 -11.50 7.51 16.82
C THR A 118 -10.66 6.64 15.87
N LEU A 119 -9.70 7.28 15.18
CA LEU A 119 -8.75 6.67 14.25
C LEU A 119 -7.49 6.18 14.97
N HIS A 120 -7.52 4.96 15.50
CA HIS A 120 -6.41 4.45 16.33
C HIS A 120 -5.37 3.64 15.56
N TYR A 121 -5.79 2.75 14.65
CA TYR A 121 -4.92 1.71 14.11
C TYR A 121 -4.86 1.75 12.58
N PRO A 122 -3.80 2.33 11.98
CA PRO A 122 -3.60 2.29 10.54
C PRO A 122 -3.62 0.86 9.99
N ALA A 123 -4.40 0.61 8.93
CA ALA A 123 -4.45 -0.68 8.28
C ALA A 123 -3.07 -1.06 7.69
N PRO A 124 -2.56 -2.29 7.91
CA PRO A 124 -1.27 -2.70 7.37
C PRO A 124 -1.25 -2.74 5.83
N LYS A 125 -0.17 -2.23 5.23
CA LYS A 125 0.13 -2.41 3.80
C LYS A 125 0.80 -3.78 3.60
N ARG A 126 0.01 -4.85 3.48
CA ARG A 126 0.51 -6.24 3.50
C ARG A 126 1.24 -6.66 2.21
N ASN A 127 0.90 -6.06 1.08
CA ASN A 127 1.48 -6.43 -0.21
C ASN A 127 2.62 -5.48 -0.57
N LYS A 128 3.81 -6.04 -0.79
CA LYS A 128 4.88 -5.31 -1.45
C LYS A 128 4.45 -5.03 -2.90
N PRO A 129 4.72 -3.83 -3.44
CA PRO A 129 4.45 -3.55 -4.84
C PRO A 129 5.09 -4.62 -5.75
N THR A 130 4.39 -5.01 -6.81
CA THR A 130 4.94 -5.96 -7.78
C THR A 130 6.17 -5.36 -8.46
N ILE A 131 7.22 -6.17 -8.61
CA ILE A 131 8.40 -5.85 -9.41
C ILE A 131 8.35 -6.78 -10.63
N TYR A 132 8.42 -6.22 -11.83
CA TYR A 132 8.49 -6.99 -13.06
C TYR A 132 9.95 -7.35 -13.35
N GLY A 133 10.33 -8.58 -13.04
CA GLY A 133 11.72 -9.05 -13.12
C GLY A 133 12.56 -8.72 -11.89
N VAL A 134 13.84 -9.10 -11.91
CA VAL A 134 14.79 -8.91 -10.79
C VAL A 134 15.96 -7.98 -11.14
N SER A 135 15.91 -7.34 -12.31
CA SER A 135 17.00 -6.53 -12.86
C SER A 135 16.49 -5.15 -13.29
N PRO A 136 17.23 -4.07 -12.99
CA PRO A 136 16.94 -2.73 -13.52
C PRO A 136 17.32 -2.58 -15.01
N ASN A 137 18.10 -3.52 -15.54
CA ASN A 137 18.60 -3.50 -16.92
C ASN A 137 17.58 -4.10 -17.88
N TYR A 138 17.49 -3.50 -19.07
CA TYR A 138 16.65 -3.99 -20.16
C TYR A 138 17.06 -5.41 -20.59
N ASP A 139 16.07 -6.27 -20.79
CA ASP A 139 16.22 -7.61 -21.38
C ASP A 139 17.23 -8.55 -20.68
N LYS A 140 17.28 -8.48 -19.34
CA LYS A 140 18.09 -9.38 -18.50
C LYS A 140 17.21 -10.44 -17.84
N TRP A 141 16.76 -11.39 -18.67
CA TRP A 141 15.95 -12.54 -18.25
C TRP A 141 16.73 -13.83 -18.05
N GLU A 142 17.92 -13.94 -18.65
CA GLU A 142 18.76 -15.14 -18.51
C GLU A 142 19.37 -15.22 -17.11
N ILE A 143 19.30 -16.42 -16.53
CA ILE A 143 19.78 -16.72 -15.19
C ILE A 143 20.64 -17.97 -15.23
N GLU A 144 21.60 -18.09 -14.31
CA GLU A 144 22.39 -19.31 -14.19
C GLU A 144 21.51 -20.43 -13.64
N ARG A 145 21.38 -21.53 -14.39
CA ARG A 145 20.52 -22.66 -14.00
C ARG A 145 20.93 -23.27 -12.66
N THR A 146 22.21 -23.19 -12.31
CA THR A 146 22.79 -23.64 -11.03
C THR A 146 22.28 -22.85 -9.81
N ASP A 147 21.72 -21.65 -10.03
CA ASP A 147 21.12 -20.83 -8.99
C ASP A 147 19.71 -21.29 -8.60
N ILE A 148 19.10 -22.21 -9.38
CA ILE A 148 17.78 -22.78 -9.10
C ILE A 148 17.93 -24.16 -8.48
N THR A 149 17.39 -24.32 -7.28
CA THR A 149 17.16 -25.64 -6.67
C THR A 149 15.73 -26.07 -6.95
N MET A 150 15.57 -27.07 -7.81
CA MET A 150 14.27 -27.70 -8.09
C MET A 150 13.81 -28.52 -6.88
N LYS A 151 12.51 -28.46 -6.56
CA LYS A 151 11.84 -29.24 -5.52
C LYS A 151 10.75 -30.12 -6.14
N HIS A 152 9.59 -30.22 -5.50
CA HIS A 152 8.49 -31.09 -5.91
C HIS A 152 7.63 -30.46 -7.02
N LYS A 153 6.95 -31.30 -7.78
CA LYS A 153 6.06 -30.90 -8.86
C LYS A 153 4.77 -30.27 -8.31
N LEU A 154 4.36 -29.13 -8.85
CA LEU A 154 3.18 -28.40 -8.40
C LEU A 154 1.89 -28.94 -9.01
N GLY A 155 0.81 -28.95 -8.21
CA GLY A 155 -0.54 -29.30 -8.67
C GLY A 155 -0.71 -30.74 -9.17
N GLY A 156 0.17 -31.67 -8.78
CA GLY A 156 0.08 -33.07 -9.23
C GLY A 156 0.20 -33.25 -10.75
N GLY A 157 0.76 -32.26 -11.46
CA GLY A 157 0.91 -32.30 -12.92
C GLY A 157 -0.25 -31.74 -13.73
N GLN A 158 -1.29 -31.17 -13.08
CA GLN A 158 -2.38 -30.48 -13.80
C GLN A 158 -1.90 -29.28 -14.64
N TYR A 159 -0.72 -28.75 -14.30
CA TYR A 159 -0.07 -27.63 -15.01
C TYR A 159 1.04 -28.09 -15.96
N GLY A 160 1.19 -29.39 -16.22
CA GLY A 160 2.32 -29.94 -16.97
C GLY A 160 3.59 -30.02 -16.11
N GLU A 161 4.75 -29.65 -16.66
CA GLU A 161 6.07 -29.73 -16.01
C GLU A 161 6.40 -28.47 -15.18
N VAL A 162 5.57 -28.19 -14.17
CA VAL A 162 5.75 -27.04 -13.26
C VAL A 162 6.21 -27.53 -11.89
N TYR A 163 7.25 -26.89 -11.33
CA TYR A 163 7.92 -27.34 -10.12
C TYR A 163 8.12 -26.18 -9.15
N GLU A 164 7.96 -26.44 -7.85
CA GLU A 164 8.46 -25.50 -6.85
C GLU A 164 9.99 -25.46 -6.95
N GLY A 165 10.56 -24.26 -6.89
CA GLY A 165 12.00 -24.05 -6.86
C GLY A 165 12.42 -23.01 -5.83
N VAL A 166 13.71 -22.98 -5.52
CA VAL A 166 14.34 -21.91 -4.73
C VAL A 166 15.45 -21.27 -5.54
N TRP A 167 15.34 -19.97 -5.76
CA TRP A 167 16.40 -19.16 -6.36
C TRP A 167 17.37 -18.71 -5.27
N LYS A 168 18.52 -19.38 -5.20
CA LYS A 168 19.52 -19.24 -4.12
C LYS A 168 19.97 -17.81 -3.92
N LYS A 169 20.29 -17.10 -5.01
CA LYS A 169 20.81 -15.72 -5.00
C LYS A 169 19.94 -14.74 -4.21
N TYR A 170 18.63 -14.93 -4.26
CA TYR A 170 17.65 -14.05 -3.60
C TYR A 170 16.92 -14.72 -2.43
N ASN A 171 17.25 -15.98 -2.14
CA ASN A 171 16.49 -16.85 -1.23
C ASN A 171 14.97 -16.79 -1.50
N LEU A 172 14.61 -16.80 -2.79
CA LEU A 172 13.23 -16.59 -3.26
C LEU A 172 12.61 -17.92 -3.69
N THR A 173 11.38 -18.20 -3.26
CA THR A 173 10.62 -19.35 -3.76
C THR A 173 9.98 -19.00 -5.11
N VAL A 174 10.15 -19.87 -6.10
CA VAL A 174 9.70 -19.70 -7.48
C VAL A 174 8.90 -20.92 -7.94
N ALA A 175 8.13 -20.79 -9.03
CA ALA A 175 7.32 -21.83 -9.65
C ALA A 175 7.41 -21.73 -11.17
#